data_AF-C7MYD9-F1
#
_entry.id   AF-C7MYD9-F1
#
_cell.length_a   1.000
_cell.length_b   1.000
_cell.length_c   1.000
_cell.angle_alpha   90.00
_cell.angle_beta   90.00
_cell.angle_gamma   90.00
#
_symmetry.space_group_name_H-M   'P 1'
#
loop_
_entity.id
_entity.type
_entity.pdbx_description
1 polymer ?
#
loop_
_entity_poly.entity_id
_entity_poly.type
_entity_poly.pdbx_seq_one_letter_code
_entity_poly.pdbx_strand_id
1 'polypeptide(L)'
;MPEGGFEIGADLDAHASQLDGVVEQLQQAVEAARQVSMPTDAYGILCQPFRMLLDPVEEHGIEALTESVKAMQAQADKVRRAAEAYRATEDAHAESLGGVDV
;
A
#
# COMPACT_ATOMS: atom_id res chain seq x y z
N MET A 1 -26.27 -8.38 -20.65
CA MET A 1 -25.35 -7.46 -19.95
C MET A 1 -26.22 -6.51 -19.15
N PRO A 2 -26.29 -6.60 -17.81
CA PRO A 2 -27.15 -5.70 -17.04
C PRO A 2 -26.52 -4.31 -17.00
N GLU A 3 -27.35 -3.29 -17.21
CA GLU A 3 -27.02 -1.92 -16.84
C GLU A 3 -26.98 -1.86 -15.31
N GLY A 4 -25.78 -1.98 -14.72
CA GLY A 4 -25.57 -1.95 -13.26
C GLY A 4 -25.04 -3.24 -12.62
N GLY A 5 -24.31 -4.10 -13.33
CA GLY A 5 -23.53 -5.19 -12.72
C GLY A 5 -22.18 -4.71 -12.16
N PHE A 6 -21.72 -5.31 -11.06
CA PHE A 6 -20.35 -5.14 -10.54
C PHE A 6 -19.47 -6.27 -11.08
N GLU A 7 -18.38 -5.95 -11.76
CA GLU A 7 -17.32 -6.91 -12.10
C GLU A 7 -16.31 -6.92 -10.95
N ILE A 8 -16.59 -7.74 -9.92
CA ILE A 8 -15.82 -7.77 -8.67
C ILE A 8 -14.32 -7.93 -8.93
N GLY A 9 -13.91 -8.74 -9.92
CA GLY A 9 -12.50 -8.87 -10.30
C GLY A 9 -11.87 -7.56 -10.76
N ALA A 10 -12.53 -6.83 -11.68
CA ALA A 10 -12.06 -5.56 -12.21
C ALA A 10 -12.05 -4.46 -11.14
N ASP A 11 -13.07 -4.43 -10.29
CA ASP A 11 -13.18 -3.47 -9.18
C ASP A 11 -12.07 -3.69 -8.14
N LEU A 12 -11.72 -4.95 -7.84
CA LEU A 12 -10.62 -5.29 -6.94
C LEU A 12 -9.26 -4.93 -7.55
N ASP A 13 -9.04 -5.16 -8.85
CA ASP A 13 -7.81 -4.73 -9.53
C ASP A 13 -7.66 -3.20 -9.53
N ALA A 14 -8.77 -2.47 -9.75
CA ALA A 14 -8.80 -1.02 -9.64
C ALA A 14 -8.51 -0.55 -8.20
N HIS A 15 -8.99 -1.27 -7.18
CA HIS A 15 -8.70 -0.97 -5.79
C HIS A 15 -7.23 -1.24 -5.43
N ALA A 16 -6.66 -2.36 -5.88
CA ALA A 16 -5.24 -2.66 -5.71
C ALA A 16 -4.35 -1.57 -6.33
N SER A 17 -4.74 -1.04 -7.49
CA SER A 17 -4.04 0.08 -8.14
C SER A 17 -4.10 1.37 -7.32
N GLN A 18 -5.24 1.64 -6.64
CA GLN A 18 -5.34 2.78 -5.71
C GLN A 18 -4.43 2.59 -4.50
N LEU A 19 -4.30 1.36 -3.99
CA LEU A 19 -3.37 1.05 -2.90
C LEU A 19 -1.91 1.25 -3.33
N ASP A 20 -1.55 0.95 -4.58
CA ASP A 20 -0.22 1.28 -5.10
C ASP A 20 0.05 2.79 -5.07
N GLY A 21 -0.93 3.62 -5.45
CA GLY A 21 -0.81 5.08 -5.34
C GLY A 21 -0.64 5.59 -3.90
N VAL A 22 -1.19 4.87 -2.91
CA VAL A 22 -0.93 5.17 -1.48
C VAL A 22 0.48 4.73 -1.09
N VAL A 23 0.95 3.59 -1.57
CA VAL A 23 2.32 3.10 -1.36
C VAL A 23 3.34 4.11 -1.87
N GLU A 24 3.13 4.67 -3.07
CA GLU A 24 4.00 5.69 -3.65
C GLU A 24 4.07 6.96 -2.77
N GLN A 25 2.91 7.44 -2.30
CA GLN A 25 2.87 8.61 -1.40
C GLN A 25 3.58 8.34 -0.07
N LEU A 26 3.44 7.14 0.50
CA LEU A 26 4.15 6.76 1.72
C LEU A 26 5.66 6.64 1.49
N GLN A 27 6.09 6.12 0.33
CA GLN A 27 7.51 6.07 -0.04
C GLN A 27 8.09 7.48 -0.18
N GLN A 28 7.37 8.40 -0.83
CA GLN A 28 7.77 9.80 -0.90
C GLN A 28 7.89 10.43 0.49
N ALA A 29 6.98 10.10 1.42
CA ALA A 29 7.07 10.58 2.80
C ALA A 29 8.30 10.01 3.54
N VAL A 30 8.64 8.74 3.33
CA VAL A 30 9.88 8.12 3.89
C VAL A 30 11.13 8.82 3.33
N GLU A 31 11.18 9.08 2.03
CA GLU A 31 12.29 9.77 1.40
C GLU A 31 12.45 11.19 1.94
N ALA A 32 11.34 11.93 2.04
CA ALA A 32 11.34 13.27 2.63
C ALA A 32 11.80 13.24 4.10
N ALA A 33 11.32 12.29 4.90
CA ALA A 33 11.75 12.15 6.30
C ALA A 33 13.26 11.88 6.42
N ARG A 34 13.82 11.04 5.54
CA ARG A 34 15.27 10.77 5.49
C ARG A 34 16.08 11.98 5.01
N GLN A 35 15.54 12.77 4.08
CA GLN A 35 16.20 13.97 3.56
C GLN A 35 16.20 15.11 4.58
N VAL A 36 15.13 15.23 5.38
CA VAL A 36 14.97 16.28 6.41
C VAL A 36 15.59 15.86 7.74
N SER A 37 16.14 14.65 7.86
CA SER A 37 16.97 14.24 9.00
C SER A 37 18.11 15.25 9.17
N MET A 38 17.92 16.16 10.13
CA MET A 38 18.69 17.40 10.18
C MET A 38 20.05 17.13 10.82
N PRO A 39 21.16 17.55 10.17
CA PRO A 39 22.47 17.47 10.81
C PRO A 39 22.49 18.35 12.07
N THR A 40 23.24 17.90 13.09
CA THR A 40 23.26 18.49 14.44
C THR A 40 23.63 19.99 14.46
N ASP A 41 24.25 20.49 13.41
CA ASP A 41 24.59 21.91 13.22
C ASP A 41 23.38 22.79 12.84
N ALA A 42 22.31 22.22 12.26
CA ALA A 42 21.09 22.94 11.90
C ALA A 42 20.30 23.45 13.12
N TYR A 43 20.45 22.83 14.29
CA TYR A 43 19.78 23.23 15.52
C TYR A 43 20.44 24.44 16.22
N GLY A 44 21.59 24.91 15.73
CA GLY A 44 22.38 25.93 16.43
C GLY A 44 22.91 25.43 17.77
N ILE A 45 24.02 26.01 18.23
CA ILE A 45 24.80 25.51 19.39
C ILE A 45 23.93 25.33 20.66
N LEU A 46 22.91 26.17 20.85
CA LEU A 46 22.06 26.16 22.05
C LEU A 46 21.03 25.02 22.06
N CYS A 47 20.56 24.55 20.90
CA CYS A 47 19.51 23.53 20.83
C CYS A 47 20.03 22.10 20.58
N GLN A 48 21.35 21.92 20.41
CA GLN A 48 21.98 20.60 20.23
C GLN A 48 21.64 19.57 21.33
N PRO A 49 21.56 19.93 22.63
CA PRO A 49 21.20 18.97 23.67
C PRO A 49 19.77 18.45 23.53
N PHE A 50 18.85 19.28 23.01
CA PHE A 50 17.46 18.88 22.78
C PHE A 50 17.32 17.98 21.55
N ARG A 51 18.26 18.04 20.60
CA ARG A 51 18.27 17.14 19.44
C ARG A 51 18.48 15.68 19.85
N MET A 52 19.37 15.41 20.79
CA MET A 52 19.61 14.05 21.29
C MET A 52 18.35 13.40 21.90
N LEU A 53 17.41 14.19 22.40
CA LEU A 53 16.13 13.71 22.90
C LEU A 53 15.13 13.39 21.77
N LEU A 54 15.30 14.01 20.60
CA LEU A 54 14.44 13.86 19.43
C LEU A 54 14.89 12.74 18.48
N ASP A 55 16.17 12.35 18.49
CA ASP A 55 16.70 11.28 17.64
C ASP A 55 15.87 9.98 17.73
N PRO A 56 15.48 9.48 18.92
CA PRO A 56 14.64 8.29 19.00
C PRO A 56 13.27 8.49 18.38
N VAL A 57 12.67 9.67 18.53
CA VAL A 57 11.33 9.97 17.96
C VAL A 57 11.40 10.00 16.43
N GLU A 58 12.48 10.55 15.87
CA GLU A 58 12.72 10.57 14.43
C GLU A 58 12.92 9.16 13.86
N GLU A 59 13.72 8.33 14.53
CA GLU A 59 13.94 6.92 14.14
C GLU A 59 12.63 6.12 14.14
N HIS A 60 11.85 6.20 15.23
CA HIS A 60 10.54 5.53 15.29
C HIS A 60 9.56 6.06 14.24
N GLY A 61 9.62 7.35 13.91
CA GLY A 61 8.81 7.94 12.85
C GLY A 61 9.13 7.35 11.47
N ILE A 62 10.42 7.27 11.13
CA ILE A 62 10.88 6.67 9.86
C ILE A 62 10.54 5.17 9.81
N GLU A 63 10.70 4.46 10.92
CA GLU A 63 10.32 3.04 11.03
C GLU A 63 8.82 2.85 10.81
N ALA A 64 7.97 3.64 11.49
CA ALA A 64 6.52 3.56 11.35
C ALA A 64 6.05 3.84 9.91
N LEU A 65 6.65 4.83 9.23
CA LEU A 65 6.37 5.09 7.81
C LEU A 65 6.81 3.91 6.93
N THR A 66 7.98 3.33 7.20
CA THR A 66 8.51 2.18 6.46
C THR A 66 7.63 0.94 6.62
N GLU A 67 7.16 0.66 7.84
CA GLU A 67 6.22 -0.45 8.09
C GLU A 67 4.85 -0.19 7.46
N SER A 68 4.40 1.07 7.41
CA SER A 68 3.18 1.44 6.71
C SER A 68 3.26 1.14 5.21
N VAL A 69 4.40 1.44 4.56
CA VAL A 69 4.65 1.06 3.15
C VAL A 69 4.50 -0.45 2.96
N LYS A 70 5.19 -1.25 3.79
CA LYS A 70 5.14 -2.73 3.70
C LYS A 70 3.72 -3.26 3.90
N ALA A 71 3.00 -2.72 4.89
CA ALA A 71 1.63 -3.12 5.18
C ALA A 71 0.70 -2.83 4.00
N MET A 72 0.81 -1.65 3.38
CA MET A 72 -0.01 -1.28 2.22
C MET A 72 0.30 -2.13 0.98
N GLN A 73 1.58 -2.41 0.72
CA GLN A 73 1.98 -3.35 -0.34
C GLN A 73 1.37 -4.73 -0.12
N ALA A 74 1.45 -5.25 1.11
CA ALA A 74 0.85 -6.54 1.46
C ALA A 74 -0.68 -6.55 1.33
N GLN A 75 -1.36 -5.42 1.53
CA GLN A 75 -2.80 -5.30 1.28
C GLN A 75 -3.12 -5.29 -0.22
N ALA A 76 -2.38 -4.52 -1.02
CA ALA A 76 -2.54 -4.51 -2.48
C ALA A 76 -2.41 -5.92 -3.06
N ASP A 77 -1.40 -6.68 -2.62
CA ASP A 77 -1.22 -8.07 -3.05
C ASP A 77 -2.35 -9.01 -2.65
N LYS A 78 -2.90 -8.84 -1.44
CA LYS A 78 -4.07 -9.62 -0.98
C LYS A 78 -5.30 -9.32 -1.83
N VAL A 79 -5.51 -8.06 -2.19
CA VAL A 79 -6.63 -7.63 -3.04
C VAL A 79 -6.50 -8.23 -4.44
N ARG A 80 -5.31 -8.20 -5.05
CA ARG A 80 -5.05 -8.87 -6.35
C ARG A 80 -5.33 -10.36 -6.30
N ARG A 81 -4.84 -11.05 -5.26
CA ARG A 81 -5.11 -12.48 -5.06
C ARG A 81 -6.60 -12.78 -4.91
N ALA A 82 -7.35 -11.90 -4.25
CA ALA A 82 -8.80 -12.03 -4.16
C ALA A 82 -9.44 -11.91 -5.56
N ALA A 83 -9.04 -10.92 -6.37
CA ALA A 83 -9.52 -10.76 -7.73
C ALA A 83 -9.25 -12.01 -8.60
N GLU A 84 -8.05 -12.57 -8.50
CA GLU A 84 -7.67 -13.82 -9.17
C GLU A 84 -8.54 -15.00 -8.73
N ALA A 85 -8.79 -15.14 -7.42
CA ALA A 85 -9.62 -16.21 -6.89
C ALA A 85 -11.08 -16.11 -7.38
N TYR A 86 -11.62 -14.89 -7.46
CA TYR A 86 -12.95 -14.65 -8.03
C TYR A 86 -13.01 -15.07 -9.51
N ARG A 87 -12.07 -14.58 -10.34
CA ARG A 87 -12.00 -14.96 -11.76
C ARG A 87 -11.88 -16.48 -11.95
N ALA A 88 -10.98 -17.13 -11.22
CA ALA A 88 -10.80 -18.58 -11.31
C ALA A 88 -12.08 -19.36 -10.94
N THR A 89 -12.85 -18.85 -9.97
CA THR A 89 -14.13 -19.46 -9.57
C THR A 89 -15.19 -19.25 -10.66
N GLU A 90 -15.27 -18.05 -11.22
CA GLU A 90 -16.18 -17.73 -12.33
C GLU A 90 -15.88 -18.57 -13.57
N ASP A 91 -14.60 -18.67 -13.96
CA ASP A 91 -14.15 -19.47 -15.11
C ASP A 91 -14.51 -20.96 -14.91
N ALA A 92 -14.24 -21.52 -13.73
CA ALA A 92 -14.57 -22.92 -13.43
C ALA A 92 -16.09 -23.19 -13.49
N HIS A 93 -16.92 -22.24 -13.04
CA HIS A 93 -18.37 -22.35 -13.15
C HIS A 93 -18.85 -22.17 -14.59
N ALA A 94 -18.28 -21.23 -15.35
CA ALA A 94 -18.60 -21.02 -16.75
C ALA A 94 -18.27 -22.26 -17.59
N GLU A 95 -17.12 -22.90 -17.35
CA GLU A 95 -16.74 -24.18 -17.97
C GLU A 95 -17.72 -25.30 -17.61
N SER A 96 -18.07 -25.42 -16.32
CA SER A 96 -19.03 -26.43 -15.86
C SER A 96 -20.43 -26.26 -16.47
N LEU A 97 -20.87 -25.02 -16.71
CA LEU A 97 -22.18 -24.73 -17.30
C LEU A 97 -22.15 -24.84 -18.83
N GLY A 98 -21.07 -24.42 -19.47
CA GLY A 98 -20.86 -24.55 -20.92
C GLY A 98 -20.60 -25.99 -21.38
N GLY A 99 -20.16 -26.88 -20.47
CA GLY A 99 -20.05 -28.32 -20.70
C GLY A 99 -21.34 -29.11 -20.50
N VAL A 100 -22.43 -28.47 -20.07
CA VAL A 100 -23.78 -29.05 -20.07
C VAL A 100 -24.43 -28.66 -21.39
N ASP A 101 -24.21 -29.46 -22.44
CA ASP A 101 -25.01 -29.39 -23.66
C ASP A 101 -26.50 -29.61 -23.29
N VAL A 102 -27.35 -28.63 -23.62
CA VAL A 102 -28.81 -28.74 -23.67
C VAL A 102 -29.24 -29.02 -25.10
#